data_AF-A0A954T7P9-F1
#
_entry.id   AF-A0A954T7P9-F1
#
_cell.length_a   1.000
_cell.length_b   1.000
_cell.length_c   1.000
_cell.angle_alpha   90.00
_cell.angle_beta   90.00
_cell.angle_gamma   90.00
#
_symmetry.space_group_name_H-M   'P 1'
#
loop_
_entity.id
_entity.type
_entity.pdbx_description
1 polymer ?
#
loop_
_entity_poly.entity_id
_entity_poly.type
_entity_poly.pdbx_seq_one_letter_code
_entity_poly.pdbx_strand_id
1 'polypeptide(L)'
;LWNNDPSYCRSSGRNAVDTASRTIYIGIRVVLETEAVKEALKQQKPPAPDINSSWHGWPADAPPPAIAPFNAAQAQTHQDAWAKYLGVPVEYGNSIGMKFRLIPPGEFLMGSAPEEIEAMLKRSGEQDGRRSQIESEAPQHKVILTQPVYLGATEVTQAQYEQVMGNNPSYFSAGGKGSEVVSELDTASHPVEAVLWSDAAMFCAKLS
;
A
#
# COMPACT_ATOMS: atom_id res chain seq x y z
N LEU A 1 -5.14 -20.26 16.89
CA LEU A 1 -6.08 -19.15 17.21
C LEU A 1 -5.28 -17.87 17.03
N TRP A 2 -5.60 -17.08 16.01
CA TRP A 2 -5.00 -15.76 15.80
C TRP A 2 -5.44 -14.88 16.98
N ASN A 3 -4.49 -14.31 17.71
CA ASN A 3 -4.68 -13.87 19.09
C ASN A 3 -5.41 -12.52 19.26
N ASN A 4 -6.36 -12.15 18.38
CA ASN A 4 -7.17 -10.92 18.48
C ASN A 4 -6.38 -9.69 18.97
N ASP A 5 -5.18 -9.50 18.42
CA ASP A 5 -4.25 -8.47 18.84
C ASP A 5 -4.06 -7.47 17.68
N PRO A 6 -4.10 -6.16 17.96
CA PRO A 6 -4.00 -5.12 16.93
C PRO A 6 -2.68 -5.16 16.15
N SER A 7 -1.61 -5.75 16.70
CA SER A 7 -0.33 -5.98 15.99
C SER A 7 -0.45 -6.90 14.77
N TYR A 8 -1.55 -7.65 14.65
CA TYR A 8 -1.83 -8.47 13.47
C TYR A 8 -2.60 -7.73 12.36
N CYS A 9 -2.95 -6.45 12.55
CA CYS A 9 -3.54 -5.64 11.48
C CYS A 9 -2.51 -5.37 10.39
N ARG A 10 -2.81 -5.79 9.15
CA ARG A 10 -1.93 -5.62 7.98
C ARG A 10 -2.73 -5.05 6.81
N SER A 11 -2.11 -4.23 5.97
CA SER A 11 -2.76 -3.73 4.72
C SER A 11 -2.61 -4.65 3.52
N SER A 12 -1.91 -5.78 3.67
CA SER A 12 -1.70 -6.73 2.59
C SER A 12 -1.93 -8.16 3.09
N GLY A 13 -2.99 -8.78 2.59
CA GLY A 13 -3.26 -10.20 2.76
C GLY A 13 -4.00 -10.71 1.54
N ARG A 14 -3.47 -11.73 0.88
CA ARG A 14 -4.17 -12.44 -0.20
C ARG A 14 -5.11 -13.48 0.41
N ASN A 15 -6.00 -13.04 1.31
CA ASN A 15 -7.06 -13.91 1.79
C ASN A 15 -8.18 -13.86 0.76
N ALA A 16 -8.66 -15.03 0.34
CA ALA A 16 -9.94 -15.19 -0.34
C ALA A 16 -11.09 -14.93 0.65
N VAL A 17 -11.08 -13.76 1.29
CA VAL A 17 -12.27 -13.28 1.96
C VAL A 17 -13.16 -12.69 0.88
N ASP A 18 -14.42 -13.12 0.88
CA ASP A 18 -15.46 -12.50 0.08
C ASP A 18 -15.36 -10.97 0.19
N THR A 19 -15.43 -10.26 -0.94
CA THR A 19 -15.42 -8.80 -1.01
C THR A 19 -16.48 -8.13 -0.12
N ALA A 20 -17.50 -8.87 0.30
CA ALA A 20 -18.52 -8.45 1.26
C ALA A 20 -18.20 -8.73 2.74
N SER A 21 -17.05 -9.33 3.06
CA SER A 21 -16.66 -9.67 4.43
C SER A 21 -15.87 -8.57 5.11
N ARG A 22 -16.25 -8.24 6.35
CA ARG A 22 -15.46 -7.38 7.24
C ARG A 22 -14.52 -8.25 8.06
N THR A 23 -13.21 -8.04 7.91
CA THR A 23 -12.20 -8.73 8.72
C THR A 23 -11.49 -7.76 9.64
N ILE A 24 -11.25 -8.18 10.88
CA ILE A 24 -10.65 -7.32 11.91
C ILE A 24 -9.12 -7.23 11.85
N TYR A 25 -8.50 -7.79 10.81
CA TYR A 25 -7.05 -7.89 10.66
C TYR A 25 -6.55 -7.25 9.35
N ILE A 26 -7.46 -6.74 8.51
CA ILE A 26 -7.12 -6.14 7.22
C ILE A 26 -7.48 -4.66 7.26
N GLY A 27 -6.47 -3.83 7.07
CA GLY A 27 -6.63 -2.39 6.86
C GLY A 27 -6.46 -2.01 5.39
N ILE A 28 -6.50 -0.71 5.11
CA ILE A 28 -6.36 -0.17 3.75
C ILE A 28 -5.15 0.76 3.64
N ARG A 29 -4.56 0.82 2.46
CA ARG A 29 -3.49 1.76 2.10
C ARG A 29 -3.84 2.39 0.75
N VAL A 30 -3.68 3.70 0.65
CA VAL A 30 -4.10 4.46 -0.53
C VAL A 30 -2.95 4.60 -1.52
N VAL A 31 -3.28 4.48 -2.80
CA VAL A 31 -2.40 4.84 -3.92
C VAL A 31 -3.00 6.06 -4.62
N LEU A 32 -2.17 7.06 -4.90
CA LEU A 32 -2.52 8.21 -5.72
C LEU A 32 -1.72 8.16 -7.03
N GLU A 33 -2.36 8.55 -8.12
CA GLU A 33 -1.66 8.80 -9.36
C GLU A 33 -0.78 10.05 -9.22
N THR A 34 0.38 10.03 -9.86
CA THR A 34 1.31 11.19 -9.85
C THR A 34 0.65 12.45 -10.40
N GLU A 35 -0.25 12.33 -11.38
CA GLU A 35 -0.96 13.48 -11.95
C GLU A 35 -1.93 14.14 -10.96
N ALA A 36 -2.60 13.35 -10.10
CA ALA A 36 -3.44 13.90 -9.02
C ALA A 36 -2.62 14.73 -8.03
N VAL A 37 -1.38 14.31 -7.74
CA VAL A 37 -0.44 15.09 -6.90
C VAL A 37 -0.01 16.37 -7.61
N LYS A 38 0.29 16.32 -8.91
CA LYS A 38 0.64 17.53 -9.69
C LYS A 38 -0.50 18.54 -9.74
N GLU A 39 -1.73 18.07 -9.94
CA GLU A 39 -2.94 18.91 -9.93
C GLU A 39 -3.13 19.57 -8.56
N ALA A 40 -3.02 18.80 -7.47
CA ALA A 40 -3.11 19.33 -6.11
C ALA A 40 -2.04 20.40 -5.81
N LEU A 41 -0.84 20.25 -6.39
CA LEU A 41 0.26 21.21 -6.26
C LEU A 41 0.11 22.42 -7.22
N LYS A 42 -0.93 22.46 -8.07
CA LYS A 42 -1.13 23.45 -9.13
C LYS A 42 0.08 23.56 -10.07
N GLN A 43 0.81 22.46 -10.25
CA GLN A 43 1.99 22.41 -11.09
C GLN A 43 1.60 22.11 -12.55
N GLN A 44 2.40 22.59 -13.50
CA GLN A 44 2.12 22.39 -14.93
C GLN A 44 2.25 20.92 -15.33
N LYS A 45 1.39 20.52 -16.28
CA LYS A 45 1.38 19.22 -16.94
C LYS A 45 2.80 18.85 -17.41
N PRO A 46 3.30 17.63 -17.13
CA PRO A 46 4.60 17.20 -17.63
C PRO A 46 4.61 17.26 -19.18
N PRO A 47 5.78 17.50 -19.80
CA PRO A 47 5.90 17.45 -21.24
C PRO A 47 5.42 16.09 -21.77
N ALA A 48 4.72 16.13 -22.91
CA ALA A 48 4.26 14.91 -23.58
C ALA A 48 5.45 14.00 -23.90
N PRO A 49 5.31 12.66 -23.80
CA PRO A 49 6.41 11.76 -24.11
C PRO A 49 6.85 11.93 -25.56
N ASP A 50 8.14 12.24 -25.74
CA ASP A 50 8.81 12.28 -27.03
C ASP A 50 9.04 10.84 -27.55
N ILE A 51 8.81 10.64 -28.84
CA ILE A 51 8.64 9.35 -29.54
C ILE A 51 9.95 8.62 -29.85
N ASN A 52 11.07 9.05 -29.29
CA ASN A 52 12.26 8.20 -29.16
C ASN A 52 12.16 7.42 -27.84
N SER A 53 11.30 6.40 -27.84
CA SER A 53 10.94 5.61 -26.66
C SER A 53 12.16 4.89 -26.06
N SER A 54 12.42 5.12 -24.77
CA SER A 54 13.22 4.24 -23.93
C SER A 54 12.30 3.37 -23.05
N TRP A 55 12.82 2.80 -21.96
CA TRP A 55 12.15 1.80 -21.10
C TRP A 55 10.64 2.07 -20.89
N HIS A 56 9.79 1.19 -21.43
CA HIS A 56 8.33 1.24 -21.37
C HIS A 56 7.66 2.58 -21.76
N GLY A 57 8.22 3.31 -22.72
CA GLY A 57 7.61 4.54 -23.28
C GLY A 57 8.01 5.83 -22.58
N TRP A 58 8.97 5.77 -21.64
CA TRP A 58 9.59 6.97 -21.08
C TRP A 58 10.58 7.62 -22.05
N PRO A 59 10.69 8.96 -22.07
CA PRO A 59 11.72 9.68 -22.81
C PRO A 59 13.13 9.20 -22.46
N ALA A 60 14.08 9.30 -23.40
CA ALA A 60 15.45 8.83 -23.22
C ALA A 60 16.24 9.61 -22.14
N ASP A 61 15.81 10.83 -21.80
CA ASP A 61 16.35 11.66 -20.72
C ASP A 61 15.69 11.41 -19.35
N ALA A 62 14.73 10.48 -19.27
CA ALA A 62 14.13 10.09 -18.01
C ALA A 62 15.16 9.38 -17.09
N PRO A 63 15.00 9.48 -15.76
CA PRO A 63 15.83 8.73 -14.82
C PRO A 63 15.72 7.22 -15.03
N PRO A 64 16.74 6.43 -14.65
CA PRO A 64 16.67 4.98 -14.77
C PRO A 64 15.53 4.40 -13.91
N PRO A 65 14.86 3.34 -14.39
CA PRO A 65 13.83 2.64 -13.62
C PRO A 65 14.42 2.02 -12.35
N ALA A 66 13.61 1.94 -11.30
CA ALA A 66 13.97 1.29 -10.05
C ALA A 66 13.87 -0.24 -10.18
N ILE A 67 14.95 -0.90 -10.62
CA ILE A 67 15.00 -2.36 -10.78
C ILE A 67 15.53 -2.99 -9.48
N ALA A 68 14.66 -3.66 -8.73
CA ALA A 68 15.00 -4.38 -7.51
C ALA A 68 15.77 -5.69 -7.81
N PRO A 69 16.65 -6.16 -6.91
CA PRO A 69 16.85 -5.70 -5.54
C PRO A 69 17.79 -4.49 -5.42
N PHE A 70 17.48 -3.62 -4.46
CA PHE A 70 18.32 -2.48 -4.08
C PHE A 70 18.16 -2.17 -2.59
N ASN A 71 19.12 -1.48 -2.00
CA ASN A 71 19.08 -1.05 -0.59
C ASN A 71 18.34 0.28 -0.40
N ALA A 72 18.16 0.71 0.85
CA ALA A 72 17.45 1.96 1.18
C ALA A 72 18.08 3.23 0.56
N ALA A 73 19.41 3.29 0.44
CA ALA A 73 20.09 4.44 -0.16
C ALA A 73 19.86 4.51 -1.69
N GLN A 74 19.88 3.36 -2.36
CA GLN A 74 19.53 3.24 -3.78
C GLN A 74 18.05 3.57 -4.01
N ALA A 75 17.15 3.11 -3.13
CA ALA A 75 15.73 3.45 -3.17
C ALA A 75 15.51 4.97 -3.09
N GLN A 76 16.18 5.63 -2.14
CA GLN A 76 16.11 7.09 -2.00
C GLN A 76 16.68 7.80 -3.23
N THR A 77 17.78 7.30 -3.81
CA THR A 77 18.36 7.85 -5.05
C THR A 77 17.36 7.80 -6.22
N HIS A 78 16.65 6.68 -6.39
CA HIS A 78 15.60 6.58 -7.41
C HIS A 78 14.43 7.55 -7.12
N GLN A 79 13.98 7.64 -5.86
CA GLN A 79 12.94 8.57 -5.47
C GLN A 79 13.32 10.03 -5.77
N ASP A 80 14.53 10.45 -5.40
CA ASP A 80 15.02 11.82 -5.61
C ASP A 80 15.13 12.15 -7.10
N ALA A 81 15.68 11.23 -7.91
CA ALA A 81 15.84 11.43 -9.34
C ALA A 81 14.48 11.57 -10.05
N TRP A 82 13.53 10.67 -9.74
CA TRP A 82 12.20 10.69 -10.33
C TRP A 82 11.36 11.88 -9.84
N ALA A 83 11.42 12.21 -8.55
CA ALA A 83 10.76 13.39 -7.98
C ALA A 83 11.24 14.68 -8.69
N LYS A 84 12.56 14.84 -8.82
CA LYS A 84 13.17 15.98 -9.52
C LYS A 84 12.74 16.05 -10.98
N TYR A 85 12.77 14.93 -11.71
CA TYR A 85 12.37 14.87 -13.12
C TYR A 85 10.88 15.21 -13.32
N LEU A 86 10.02 14.71 -12.44
CA LEU A 86 8.57 14.90 -12.51
C LEU A 86 8.10 16.25 -11.95
N GLY A 87 8.97 16.99 -11.25
CA GLY A 87 8.65 18.26 -10.59
C GLY A 87 7.86 18.12 -9.28
N VAL A 88 7.75 16.91 -8.74
CA VAL A 88 6.92 16.57 -7.56
C VAL A 88 7.79 16.28 -6.33
N PRO A 89 7.28 16.39 -5.09
CA PRO A 89 8.06 16.10 -3.89
C PRO A 89 8.16 14.59 -3.63
N VAL A 90 9.27 14.11 -3.09
CA VAL A 90 9.39 12.67 -2.71
C VAL A 90 8.32 12.25 -1.71
N GLU A 91 7.95 13.15 -0.80
CA GLU A 91 6.85 12.97 0.16
C GLU A 91 5.77 14.02 -0.09
N TYR A 92 4.54 13.57 -0.24
CA TYR A 92 3.37 14.43 -0.39
C TYR A 92 2.45 14.27 0.83
N GLY A 93 2.01 15.38 1.41
CA GLY A 93 1.02 15.42 2.48
C GLY A 93 -0.30 15.97 1.95
N ASN A 94 -1.42 15.28 2.19
CA ASN A 94 -2.74 15.81 1.84
C ASN A 94 -3.34 16.65 2.99
N SER A 95 -4.52 17.22 2.75
CA SER A 95 -5.22 18.13 3.69
C SER A 95 -5.67 17.47 5.01
N ILE A 96 -5.73 16.14 5.07
CA ILE A 96 -6.07 15.38 6.29
C ILE A 96 -4.84 14.79 6.99
N GLY A 97 -3.63 15.20 6.58
CA GLY A 97 -2.37 14.80 7.21
C GLY A 97 -1.88 13.41 6.82
N MET A 98 -2.46 12.77 5.80
CA MET A 98 -1.88 11.53 5.24
C MET A 98 -0.59 11.85 4.50
N LYS A 99 0.42 11.01 4.71
CA LYS A 99 1.71 11.08 4.03
C LYS A 99 1.79 10.02 2.95
N PHE A 100 2.28 10.41 1.78
CA PHE A 100 2.49 9.54 0.64
C PHE A 100 3.93 9.62 0.17
N ARG A 101 4.49 8.49 -0.25
CA ARG A 101 5.83 8.41 -0.82
C ARG A 101 5.76 8.09 -2.30
N LEU A 102 6.55 8.81 -3.09
CA LEU A 102 6.72 8.50 -4.51
C LEU A 102 7.35 7.12 -4.66
N ILE A 103 6.69 6.24 -5.41
CA ILE A 103 7.20 4.96 -5.88
C ILE A 103 7.57 5.15 -7.36
N PRO A 104 8.87 5.18 -7.69
CA PRO A 104 9.32 5.29 -9.07
C PRO A 104 8.85 4.11 -9.93
N PRO A 105 8.72 4.31 -11.25
CA PRO A 105 8.54 3.18 -12.14
C PRO A 105 9.77 2.27 -12.10
N GLY A 106 9.55 0.97 -12.27
CA GLY A 106 10.57 -0.03 -11.97
C GLY A 106 10.13 -1.47 -12.17
N GLU A 107 10.98 -2.38 -11.74
CA GLU A 107 10.75 -3.83 -11.81
C GLU A 107 11.06 -4.47 -10.46
N PHE A 108 10.25 -5.44 -10.03
CA PHE A 108 10.54 -6.24 -8.85
C PHE A 108 9.96 -7.65 -8.99
N LEU A 109 10.45 -8.58 -8.16
CA LEU A 109 9.89 -9.92 -8.05
C LEU A 109 8.79 -9.93 -6.99
N MET A 110 7.58 -10.34 -7.38
CA MET A 110 6.45 -10.52 -6.48
C MET A 110 6.22 -12.00 -6.20
N GLY A 111 5.92 -12.33 -4.95
CA GLY A 111 5.77 -13.71 -4.47
C GLY A 111 7.04 -14.22 -3.80
N SER A 112 6.92 -15.38 -3.17
CA SER A 112 7.98 -15.98 -2.36
C SER A 112 8.82 -16.95 -3.21
N ALA A 113 10.12 -17.01 -2.94
CA ALA A 113 11.02 -17.91 -3.68
C ALA A 113 10.63 -19.38 -3.47
N PRO A 114 10.85 -20.28 -4.43
CA PRO A 114 10.50 -21.70 -4.30
C PRO A 114 11.04 -22.34 -3.02
N GLU A 115 12.27 -21.98 -2.62
CA GLU A 115 12.92 -22.49 -1.41
C GLU A 115 12.25 -21.97 -0.13
N GLU A 116 11.76 -20.72 -0.15
CA GLU A 116 11.00 -20.13 0.96
C GLU A 116 9.63 -20.80 1.10
N ILE A 117 8.95 -21.04 -0.03
CA ILE A 117 7.68 -21.78 -0.08
C ILE A 117 7.86 -23.18 0.49
N GLU A 118 8.87 -23.93 0.04
CA GLU A 118 9.15 -25.27 0.54
C GLU A 118 9.44 -25.25 2.05
N ALA A 119 10.27 -24.32 2.52
CA ALA A 119 10.57 -24.17 3.94
C ALA A 119 9.31 -23.84 4.77
N MET A 120 8.42 -22.98 4.26
CA MET A 120 7.15 -22.64 4.91
C MET A 120 6.18 -23.82 4.92
N LEU A 121 6.04 -24.55 3.82
CA LEU A 121 5.20 -25.75 3.73
C LEU A 121 5.73 -26.92 4.57
N LYS A 122 7.05 -26.99 4.82
CA LYS A 122 7.62 -27.98 5.73
C LYS A 122 7.34 -27.65 7.19
N ARG A 123 7.37 -26.35 7.55
CA ARG A 123 7.01 -25.87 8.89
C ARG A 123 5.50 -25.95 9.14
N SER A 124 4.70 -25.79 8.09
CA SER A 124 3.25 -25.89 8.09
C SER A 124 2.85 -27.36 7.91
N GLY A 125 2.54 -28.06 9.01
CA GLY A 125 2.12 -29.46 8.96
C GLY A 125 0.94 -29.69 8.00
N GLU A 126 0.70 -30.95 7.59
CA GLU A 126 -0.28 -31.29 6.54
C GLU A 126 -1.71 -30.79 6.83
N GLN A 127 -2.09 -30.69 8.10
CA GLN A 127 -3.43 -30.25 8.53
C GLN A 127 -3.49 -28.75 8.86
N ASP A 128 -2.43 -28.00 8.60
CA ASP A 128 -2.40 -26.56 8.84
C ASP A 128 -3.18 -25.81 7.75
N GLY A 129 -4.27 -25.15 8.16
CA GLY A 129 -5.14 -24.39 7.26
C GLY A 129 -4.46 -23.21 6.55
N ARG A 130 -3.21 -22.86 6.91
CA ARG A 130 -2.42 -21.82 6.23
C ARG A 130 -1.71 -22.31 4.97
N ARG A 131 -1.70 -23.62 4.68
CA ARG A 131 -1.00 -24.16 3.50
C ARG A 131 -1.46 -23.52 2.20
N SER A 132 -2.77 -23.36 2.01
CA SER A 132 -3.33 -22.71 0.82
C SER A 132 -2.88 -21.25 0.65
N GLN A 133 -2.65 -20.54 1.76
CA GLN A 133 -2.14 -19.17 1.75
C GLN A 133 -0.68 -19.15 1.30
N ILE A 134 0.14 -20.06 1.83
CA ILE A 134 1.55 -20.22 1.45
C ILE A 134 1.65 -20.56 -0.05
N GLU A 135 0.87 -21.54 -0.52
CA GLU A 135 0.85 -21.93 -1.93
C GLU A 135 0.41 -20.77 -2.85
N SER A 136 -0.45 -19.87 -2.37
CA SER A 136 -0.91 -18.70 -3.13
C SER A 136 0.13 -17.59 -3.33
N GLU A 137 1.26 -17.65 -2.61
CA GLU A 137 2.40 -16.73 -2.78
C GLU A 137 3.33 -17.16 -3.93
N ALA A 138 3.09 -18.34 -4.52
CA ALA A 138 3.81 -18.88 -5.67
C ALA A 138 2.98 -18.76 -6.97
N PRO A 139 3.64 -18.80 -8.14
CA PRO A 139 5.08 -18.67 -8.34
C PRO A 139 5.55 -17.22 -8.14
N GLN A 140 6.81 -17.07 -7.72
CA GLN A 140 7.47 -15.78 -7.80
C GLN A 140 7.56 -15.35 -9.28
N HIS A 141 7.19 -14.11 -9.58
CA HIS A 141 7.16 -13.59 -10.94
C HIS A 141 7.54 -12.12 -10.98
N LYS A 142 8.02 -11.68 -12.14
CA LYS A 142 8.42 -10.29 -12.36
C LYS A 142 7.20 -9.40 -12.56
N VAL A 143 7.16 -8.30 -11.82
CA VAL A 143 6.17 -7.23 -11.93
C VAL A 143 6.87 -5.97 -12.42
N ILE A 144 6.23 -5.27 -13.36
CA ILE A 144 6.72 -4.04 -13.96
C ILE A 144 5.74 -2.93 -13.61
N LEU A 145 6.22 -1.92 -12.89
CA LEU A 145 5.49 -0.69 -12.61
C LEU A 145 5.90 0.35 -13.67
N THR A 146 5.06 0.54 -14.68
CA THR A 146 5.40 1.42 -15.82
C THR A 146 5.25 2.91 -15.50
N GLN A 147 4.43 3.26 -14.51
CA GLN A 147 4.13 4.64 -14.13
C GLN A 147 4.45 4.88 -12.65
N PRO A 148 5.00 6.06 -12.30
CA PRO A 148 5.18 6.43 -10.91
C PRO A 148 3.82 6.60 -10.21
N VAL A 149 3.75 6.14 -8.96
CA VAL A 149 2.57 6.33 -8.11
C VAL A 149 3.00 6.82 -6.74
N TYR A 150 2.09 7.47 -6.02
CA TYR A 150 2.27 7.79 -4.61
C TYR A 150 1.58 6.73 -3.76
N LEU A 151 2.31 6.09 -2.86
CA LEU A 151 1.75 5.11 -1.92
C LEU A 151 1.71 5.72 -0.52
N GLY A 152 0.61 5.51 0.21
CA GLY A 152 0.50 5.89 1.62
C GLY A 152 1.68 5.33 2.42
N ALA A 153 2.37 6.20 3.17
CA ALA A 153 3.54 5.83 3.97
C ALA A 153 3.17 4.83 5.09
N THR A 154 1.93 4.90 5.56
CA THR A 154 1.31 3.99 6.52
C THR A 154 -0.05 3.54 5.99
N GLU A 155 -0.64 2.54 6.66
CA GLU A 155 -2.07 2.30 6.64
C GLU A 155 -2.88 3.57 6.92
N VAL A 156 -4.09 3.64 6.36
CA VAL A 156 -5.08 4.65 6.74
C VAL A 156 -5.39 4.46 8.23
N THR A 157 -5.28 5.53 9.01
CA THR A 157 -5.57 5.45 10.45
C THR A 157 -7.06 5.55 10.73
N GLN A 158 -7.48 5.11 11.91
CA GLN A 158 -8.86 5.25 12.37
C GLN A 158 -9.34 6.71 12.34
N ALA A 159 -8.52 7.65 12.80
CA ALA A 159 -8.86 9.08 12.77
C ALA A 159 -8.97 9.64 11.34
N GLN A 160 -8.06 9.25 10.43
CA GLN A 160 -8.13 9.67 9.02
C GLN A 160 -9.39 9.13 8.36
N TYR A 161 -9.73 7.86 8.62
CA TYR A 161 -10.93 7.23 8.08
C TYR A 161 -12.20 7.93 8.58
N GLU A 162 -12.31 8.14 9.90
CA GLU A 162 -13.46 8.78 10.51
C GLU A 162 -13.64 10.23 10.04
N GLN A 163 -12.56 10.98 9.84
CA GLN A 163 -12.62 12.34 9.30
C GLN A 163 -13.25 12.39 7.89
N VAL A 164 -13.02 11.39 7.04
CA VAL A 164 -13.53 11.34 5.66
C VAL A 164 -14.91 10.69 5.58
N MET A 165 -15.12 9.61 6.34
CA MET A 165 -16.32 8.78 6.23
C MET A 165 -17.41 9.15 7.23
N GLY A 166 -17.06 9.83 8.33
CA GLY A 166 -17.96 10.20 9.41
C GLY A 166 -18.30 9.05 10.36
N ASN A 167 -17.63 7.91 10.23
CA ASN A 167 -17.76 6.76 11.11
C ASN A 167 -16.43 5.99 11.22
N ASN A 168 -16.33 5.15 12.26
CA ASN A 168 -15.19 4.25 12.45
C ASN A 168 -15.69 2.80 12.57
N PRO A 169 -15.40 1.92 11.60
CA PRO A 169 -15.87 0.53 11.62
C PRO A 169 -15.01 -0.39 12.50
N SER A 170 -13.88 0.10 13.02
CA SER A 170 -12.85 -0.73 13.66
C SER A 170 -13.36 -1.42 14.92
N TYR A 171 -13.18 -2.74 14.97
CA TYR A 171 -13.33 -3.60 16.14
C TYR A 171 -12.42 -3.17 17.30
N PHE A 172 -11.14 -2.87 17.03
CA PHE A 172 -10.14 -2.42 18.01
C PHE A 172 -10.09 -0.90 18.11
N SER A 173 -11.20 -0.33 18.59
CA SER A 173 -11.36 1.11 18.83
C SER A 173 -12.01 1.35 20.19
N ALA A 174 -11.98 2.59 20.68
CA ALA A 174 -12.64 2.95 21.95
C ALA A 174 -14.15 2.65 21.96
N GLY A 175 -14.82 2.75 20.80
CA GLY A 175 -16.25 2.40 20.64
C GLY A 175 -16.48 0.99 20.07
N GLY A 176 -15.42 0.23 19.84
CA GLY A 176 -15.46 -1.06 19.17
C GLY A 176 -15.76 -2.22 20.10
N LYS A 177 -16.03 -3.39 19.50
CA LYS A 177 -16.32 -4.63 20.24
C LYS A 177 -15.10 -5.23 20.96
N GLY A 178 -13.89 -4.79 20.61
CA GLY A 178 -12.63 -5.16 21.28
C GLY A 178 -12.05 -4.02 22.13
N SER A 179 -12.89 -3.09 22.57
CA SER A 179 -12.48 -1.89 23.31
C SER A 179 -11.76 -2.22 24.62
N GLU A 180 -12.09 -3.34 25.26
CA GLU A 180 -11.41 -3.83 26.46
C GLU A 180 -9.92 -4.05 26.25
N VAL A 181 -9.51 -4.52 25.07
CA VAL A 181 -8.11 -4.83 24.71
C VAL A 181 -7.31 -3.56 24.46
N VAL A 182 -7.98 -2.46 24.09
CA VAL A 182 -7.34 -1.18 23.71
C VAL A 182 -7.73 -0.04 24.67
N SER A 183 -8.25 -0.37 25.85
CA SER A 183 -8.84 0.59 26.79
C SER A 183 -7.86 1.65 27.32
N GLU A 184 -6.55 1.37 27.27
CA GLU A 184 -5.49 2.29 27.68
C GLU A 184 -4.70 2.87 26.49
N LEU A 185 -5.13 2.62 25.24
CA LEU A 185 -4.41 3.01 24.04
C LEU A 185 -5.15 4.13 23.30
N ASP A 186 -4.37 5.06 22.73
CA ASP A 186 -4.89 6.00 21.74
C ASP A 186 -5.02 5.28 20.38
N THR A 187 -6.25 4.89 20.06
CA THR A 187 -6.57 4.18 18.81
C THR A 187 -6.63 5.09 17.58
N ALA A 188 -6.53 6.42 17.72
CA ALA A 188 -6.61 7.36 16.60
C ALA A 188 -5.55 7.11 15.51
N SER A 189 -4.34 6.71 15.93
CA SER A 189 -3.23 6.37 15.02
C SER A 189 -3.17 4.89 14.64
N HIS A 190 -4.06 4.04 15.16
CA HIS A 190 -4.12 2.65 14.73
C HIS A 190 -4.64 2.55 13.28
N PRO A 191 -4.27 1.49 12.53
CA PRO A 191 -4.90 1.20 11.26
C PRO A 191 -6.41 1.06 11.43
N VAL A 192 -7.17 1.61 10.48
CA VAL A 192 -8.59 1.25 10.36
C VAL A 192 -8.69 -0.20 9.89
N GLU A 193 -9.58 -0.98 10.50
CA GLU A 193 -9.89 -2.35 10.10
C GLU A 193 -11.41 -2.57 10.06
N ALA A 194 -11.85 -3.78 9.68
CA ALA A 194 -13.25 -4.11 9.42
C ALA A 194 -13.89 -3.23 8.32
N VAL A 195 -13.07 -2.77 7.38
CA VAL A 195 -13.48 -1.99 6.20
C VAL A 195 -13.87 -2.93 5.06
N LEU A 196 -15.02 -2.69 4.44
CA LEU A 196 -15.42 -3.39 3.21
C LEU A 196 -14.65 -2.86 2.00
N TRP A 197 -14.53 -3.66 0.95
CA TRP A 197 -13.94 -3.17 -0.30
C TRP A 197 -14.68 -1.94 -0.86
N SER A 198 -16.03 -1.95 -0.80
CA SER A 198 -16.86 -0.81 -1.21
C SER A 198 -16.64 0.42 -0.33
N ASP A 199 -16.43 0.22 0.97
CA ASP A 199 -16.14 1.28 1.92
C ASP A 199 -14.78 1.92 1.63
N ALA A 200 -13.78 1.11 1.27
CA ALA A 200 -12.47 1.58 0.83
C ALA A 200 -12.55 2.38 -0.49
N ALA A 201 -13.33 1.90 -1.46
CA ALA A 201 -13.57 2.64 -2.70
C ALA A 201 -14.29 3.97 -2.45
N MET A 202 -15.28 4.00 -1.56
CA MET A 202 -15.96 5.23 -1.16
C MET A 202 -15.02 6.19 -0.42
N PHE A 203 -14.14 5.68 0.45
CA PHE A 203 -13.11 6.50 1.10
C PHE A 203 -12.23 7.19 0.07
N CYS A 204 -11.71 6.47 -0.93
CA CYS A 204 -10.92 7.06 -2.01
C CYS A 204 -11.72 8.11 -2.81
N ALA A 205 -12.99 7.86 -3.10
CA ALA A 205 -13.84 8.79 -3.83
C ALA A 205 -14.11 10.09 -3.04
N LYS A 206 -14.23 10.02 -1.72
CA LYS A 206 -14.40 11.22 -0.86
C LYS A 206 -13.08 11.95 -0.56
N LEU A 207 -11.96 11.25 -0.67
CA LEU A 207 -10.62 11.80 -0.45
C LEU A 207 -10.13 12.66 -1.62
N SER A 208 -10.64 12.38 -2.82
CA SER A 208 -10.23 12.99 -4.10
C SER A 208 -10.78 14.40 -4.29
#